data_AF-A0A257PH81-F1
#
_entry.id   AF-A0A257PH81-F1
#
_cell.length_a   1.000
_cell.length_b   1.000
_cell.length_c   1.000
_cell.angle_alpha   90.00
_cell.angle_beta   90.00
_cell.angle_gamma   90.00
#
_symmetry.space_group_name_H-M   'P 1'
#
loop_
_entity.id
_entity.type
_entity.pdbx_description
1 polymer ?
#
loop_
_entity_poly.entity_id
_entity_poly.type
_entity_poly.pdbx_seq_one_letter_code
_entity_poly.pdbx_strand_id
1 'polypeptide(L)'
;MLFFGAVMAPLVFIKLPLETAGPFIRAAFPWYYAFIIASSALAALGFFLRGQALSAVVALLLVAVTVWLWVWFLPHLDVLRTAGDTLGFKRGHRLSVYVNGAELLAALVLLLRTAV
;
A
#
# COMPACT_ATOMS: atom_id res chain seq x y z
N MET A 1 -0.75 -0.14 7.39
CA MET A 1 -1.70 -0.30 6.26
C MET A 1 -3.12 0.01 6.70
N LEU A 2 -3.59 -0.72 7.71
CA LEU A 2 -4.95 -0.61 8.25
C LEU A 2 -5.29 0.79 8.76
N PHE A 3 -4.48 1.35 9.66
CA PHE A 3 -4.77 2.66 10.26
C PHE A 3 -4.83 3.79 9.21
N PHE A 4 -3.88 3.82 8.27
CA PHE A 4 -3.89 4.85 7.25
C PHE A 4 -5.10 4.73 6.31
N GLY A 5 -5.36 3.54 5.77
CA GLY A 5 -6.45 3.32 4.81
C GLY A 5 -7.84 3.37 5.44
N ALA A 6 -8.02 2.81 6.64
CA ALA A 6 -9.32 2.71 7.31
C ALA A 6 -9.66 3.91 8.20
N VAL A 7 -8.65 4.65 8.70
CA VAL A 7 -8.87 5.77 9.63
C VAL A 7 -8.40 7.08 9.04
N MET A 8 -7.12 7.20 8.67
CA MET A 8 -6.55 8.49 8.26
C MET A 8 -7.14 9.00 6.94
N ALA A 9 -7.24 8.16 5.92
CA ALA A 9 -7.77 8.59 4.63
C ALA A 9 -9.24 9.05 4.74
N PRO A 10 -10.18 8.28 5.33
CA PRO A 10 -11.54 8.76 5.56
C PRO A 10 -11.59 10.03 6.41
N LEU A 11 -10.83 10.09 7.49
CA LEU A 11 -10.82 11.25 8.38
C LEU A 11 -10.38 12.54 7.65
N VAL A 12 -9.35 12.44 6.81
CA VAL A 12 -8.86 13.58 6.01
C VAL A 12 -9.94 14.04 5.02
N PHE A 13 -10.59 13.12 4.30
CA PHE A 13 -11.68 13.48 3.38
C PHE A 13 -12.94 14.00 4.07
N ILE A 14 -13.18 13.64 5.33
CA ILE A 14 -14.29 14.16 6.15
C ILE A 14 -13.97 15.57 6.68
N LYS A 15 -12.71 15.84 7.05
CA LYS A 15 -12.34 17.05 7.80
C LYS A 15 -11.75 18.17 6.95
N LEU A 16 -11.24 17.88 5.75
CA LEU A 16 -10.64 18.89 4.87
C LEU A 16 -11.48 19.10 3.60
N PRO A 17 -11.46 20.33 3.03
CA PRO A 17 -11.98 20.58 1.70
C PRO A 17 -11.33 19.64 0.66
N LEU A 18 -12.10 19.22 -0.36
CA LEU A 18 -11.61 18.28 -1.39
C LEU A 18 -10.37 18.78 -2.14
N GLU A 19 -10.28 20.10 -2.35
CA GLU A 19 -9.14 20.79 -2.94
C GLU A 19 -7.84 20.64 -2.14
N THR A 20 -7.94 20.42 -0.82
CA THR A 20 -6.79 20.21 0.08
C THR A 20 -6.57 18.73 0.42
N ALA A 21 -7.66 17.98 0.64
CA ALA A 21 -7.62 16.59 1.09
C ALA A 21 -6.85 15.69 0.11
N GLY A 22 -7.13 15.81 -1.19
CA GLY A 22 -6.50 15.02 -2.23
C GLY A 22 -4.97 15.23 -2.31
N PRO A 23 -4.49 16.48 -2.47
CA PRO A 23 -3.06 16.78 -2.40
C PRO A 23 -2.39 16.34 -1.11
N PHE A 24 -3.03 16.53 0.05
CA PHE A 24 -2.47 16.14 1.35
C PHE A 24 -2.23 14.63 1.43
N ILE A 25 -3.21 13.81 1.05
CA ILE A 25 -3.06 12.34 1.05
C ILE A 25 -1.94 11.90 0.09
N ARG A 26 -1.85 12.52 -1.10
CA ARG A 26 -0.76 12.22 -2.05
C ARG A 26 0.62 12.56 -1.50
N ALA A 27 0.75 13.66 -0.76
CA ALA A 27 2.00 14.02 -0.10
C ALA A 27 2.39 13.03 1.02
N ALA A 28 1.41 12.34 1.62
CA ALA A 28 1.67 11.29 2.61
C ALA A 28 2.08 9.95 1.98
N PHE A 29 1.74 9.68 0.71
CA PHE A 29 2.01 8.40 0.06
C PHE A 29 3.49 7.99 0.08
N PRO A 30 4.48 8.83 -0.29
CA PRO A 30 5.89 8.42 -0.27
C PRO A 30 6.34 7.85 1.08
N TRP A 31 5.94 8.50 2.18
CA TRP A 31 6.23 8.07 3.54
C TRP A 31 5.51 6.78 3.92
N TYR A 32 4.24 6.67 3.51
CA TYR A 32 3.44 5.46 3.70
C TYR A 32 4.06 4.25 2.98
N TYR A 33 4.38 4.38 1.69
CA TYR A 33 5.00 3.32 0.89
C TYR A 33 6.41 2.97 1.40
N ALA A 34 7.22 3.95 1.76
CA ALA A 34 8.54 3.72 2.36
C ALA A 34 8.46 2.92 3.67
N PHE A 35 7.50 3.26 4.54
CA PHE A 35 7.28 2.52 5.79
C PHE A 35 6.89 1.05 5.54
N ILE A 36 6.02 0.78 4.56
CA ILE A 36 5.65 -0.60 4.18
C ILE A 36 6.87 -1.38 3.73
N ILE A 37 7.65 -0.79 2.81
CA ILE A 37 8.81 -1.41 2.21
C ILE A 37 9.81 -1.75 3.31
N ALA A 38 10.13 -0.79 4.17
CA ALA A 38 11.07 -0.99 5.27
C ALA A 38 10.58 -2.06 6.25
N SER A 39 9.34 -1.95 6.73
CA SER A 39 8.80 -2.93 7.70
C SER A 39 8.65 -4.34 7.12
N SER A 40 8.20 -4.47 5.86
CA SER A 40 8.07 -5.76 5.18
C SER A 40 9.44 -6.37 4.86
N ALA A 41 10.44 -5.56 4.50
CA ALA A 41 11.81 -6.03 4.28
C ALA A 41 12.45 -6.53 5.58
N LEU A 42 12.26 -5.80 6.69
CA LEU A 42 12.72 -6.23 8.02
C LEU A 42 12.02 -7.53 8.45
N ALA A 43 10.72 -7.66 8.20
CA ALA A 43 9.98 -8.89 8.45
C ALA A 43 10.50 -10.05 7.59
N ALA A 44 10.73 -9.83 6.29
CA ALA A 44 11.29 -10.84 5.38
C ALA A 44 12.65 -11.35 5.86
N LEU A 45 13.54 -10.43 6.27
CA LEU A 45 14.85 -10.77 6.84
C LEU A 45 14.70 -11.58 8.14
N GLY A 46 13.84 -11.14 9.06
CA GLY A 46 13.59 -11.85 10.31
C GLY A 46 13.05 -13.27 10.08
N PHE A 47 12.12 -13.43 9.14
CA PHE A 47 11.59 -14.74 8.76
C PHE A 47 12.64 -15.64 8.13
N PHE A 48 13.48 -15.09 7.24
CA PHE A 48 14.58 -15.81 6.62
C PHE A 48 15.57 -16.34 7.66
N LEU A 49 16.00 -15.48 8.60
CA LEU A 49 16.92 -15.85 9.67
C LEU A 49 16.36 -16.92 10.63
N ARG A 50 15.03 -17.01 10.76
CA ARG A 50 14.35 -18.07 11.53
C ARG A 50 14.04 -19.34 10.72
N GLY A 51 14.50 -19.44 9.47
CA GLY A 51 14.23 -20.58 8.59
C GLY A 51 12.78 -20.66 8.08
N GLN A 52 11.99 -19.60 8.26
CA GLN A 52 10.57 -19.56 7.85
C GLN A 52 10.44 -19.09 6.40
N ALA A 53 10.93 -19.92 5.46
CA ALA A 53 11.08 -19.54 4.06
C ALA A 53 9.79 -19.02 3.41
N LEU A 54 8.64 -19.69 3.65
CA LEU A 54 7.36 -19.25 3.08
C LEU A 54 6.95 -17.86 3.58
N SER A 55 7.07 -17.60 4.88
CA SER A 55 6.76 -16.29 5.47
C SER A 55 7.70 -15.20 4.95
N ALA A 56 8.98 -15.53 4.75
CA ALA A 56 9.96 -14.62 4.18
C ALA A 56 9.60 -14.25 2.72
N VAL A 57 9.21 -15.24 1.92
CA VAL A 57 8.75 -15.01 0.53
C VAL A 57 7.50 -14.14 0.49
N VAL A 58 6.51 -14.40 1.35
CA VAL A 58 5.29 -13.58 1.40
C VAL A 58 5.64 -12.13 1.78
N ALA A 59 6.48 -11.92 2.79
CA ALA A 59 6.92 -10.57 3.18
C ALA A 59 7.72 -9.88 2.06
N LEU A 60 8.54 -10.60 1.30
CA LEU A 60 9.25 -10.07 0.14
C LEU A 60 8.31 -9.71 -1.02
N LEU A 61 7.24 -10.50 -1.23
CA LEU A 61 6.20 -10.16 -2.20
C LEU A 61 5.47 -8.86 -1.83
N LEU A 62 5.23 -8.60 -0.55
CA LEU A 62 4.70 -7.31 -0.10
C LEU A 62 5.63 -6.16 -0.52
N VAL A 63 6.94 -6.30 -0.29
CA VAL A 63 7.93 -5.30 -0.75
C VAL A 63 7.83 -5.08 -2.25
N ALA A 64 7.87 -6.16 -3.05
CA ALA A 64 7.87 -6.07 -4.50
C ALA A 64 6.59 -5.41 -5.05
N VAL A 65 5.42 -5.80 -4.55
CA VAL A 65 4.13 -5.23 -4.96
C VAL A 65 4.02 -3.76 -4.56
N THR A 66 4.43 -3.42 -3.34
CA THR A 66 4.44 -2.04 -2.86
C THR A 66 5.38 -1.14 -3.67
N VAL A 67 6.57 -1.63 -4.04
CA VAL A 67 7.50 -0.90 -4.92
C VAL A 67 6.89 -0.71 -6.31
N TRP A 68 6.28 -1.75 -6.89
CA TRP A 68 5.60 -1.64 -8.18
C TRP A 68 4.44 -0.62 -8.13
N LEU A 69 3.64 -0.64 -7.06
CA LEU A 69 2.57 0.34 -6.86
C LEU A 69 3.12 1.77 -6.85
N TRP A 70 4.19 2.01 -6.10
CA TRP A 70 4.75 3.33 -5.93
C TRP A 70 5.48 3.85 -7.17
N VAL A 71 6.38 3.04 -7.73
CA VAL A 71 7.30 3.48 -8.80
C VAL A 71 6.62 3.51 -10.16
N TRP A 72 5.66 2.61 -10.42
CA TRP A 72 5.07 2.45 -11.74
C TRP A 72 3.56 2.71 -11.77
N PHE A 73 2.81 2.06 -10.89
CA PHE A 73 1.36 2.05 -10.99
C PHE A 73 0.74 3.42 -10.68
N LEU A 74 1.18 4.09 -9.61
CA LEU A 74 0.69 5.43 -9.26
C LEU A 74 0.98 6.47 -10.36
N PRO A 75 2.21 6.58 -10.91
CA PRO A 75 2.47 7.44 -12.07
C PRO A 75 1.59 7.11 -13.28
N HIS A 76 1.36 5.82 -13.56
CA HIS A 76 0.46 5.41 -14.64
C HIS A 76 -0.98 5.90 -14.44
N LEU A 77 -1.50 5.85 -13.20
CA LEU A 77 -2.82 6.42 -12.89
C LEU A 77 -2.86 7.93 -13.09
N ASP A 78 -1.78 8.64 -12.74
CA ASP A 78 -1.70 10.08 -12.98
C ASP A 78 -1.74 10.41 -14.48
N VAL A 79 -1.06 9.63 -15.32
CA VAL A 79 -1.13 9.76 -16.79
C VAL A 79 -2.56 9.58 -17.30
N LEU A 80 -3.26 8.51 -16.88
CA LEU A 80 -4.65 8.26 -17.26
C LEU A 80 -5.56 9.43 -16.86
N ARG A 81 -5.37 9.97 -15.65
CA ARG A 81 -6.10 11.13 -15.17
C ARG A 81 -5.86 12.37 -16.03
N THR A 82 -4.60 12.67 -16.36
CA THR A 82 -4.25 13.84 -17.19
C THR A 82 -4.71 13.68 -18.64
N ALA A 83 -4.80 12.45 -19.15
CA ALA A 83 -5.32 12.16 -20.47
C ALA A 83 -6.87 12.22 -20.55
N GLY A 84 -7.56 12.43 -19.42
CA GLY A 84 -9.03 12.44 -19.37
C GLY A 84 -9.68 11.07 -19.41
N ASP A 85 -8.92 9.97 -19.33
CA ASP A 85 -9.47 8.60 -19.30
C ASP A 85 -10.03 8.28 -17.90
N THR A 86 -11.25 8.74 -17.67
CA THR A 86 -11.95 8.55 -16.39
C THR A 86 -12.26 7.09 -16.09
N LEU A 87 -12.48 6.25 -17.11
CA LEU A 87 -12.86 4.85 -16.94
C LEU A 87 -11.63 3.99 -16.62
N GLY A 88 -10.52 4.20 -17.33
CA GLY A 88 -9.22 3.60 -17.02
C GLY A 88 -8.75 3.99 -15.63
N PHE A 89 -8.80 5.29 -15.30
CA PHE A 89 -8.43 5.77 -13.97
C PHE A 89 -9.27 5.13 -12.86
N LYS A 90 -10.60 5.09 -12.99
CA LYS A 90 -11.48 4.46 -11.98
C LYS A 90 -11.18 2.98 -11.78
N ARG A 91 -10.94 2.24 -12.86
CA ARG A 91 -10.58 0.81 -12.79
C ARG A 91 -9.23 0.62 -12.10
N GLY A 92 -8.23 1.38 -12.52
CA GLY A 92 -6.88 1.30 -11.94
C GLY A 92 -6.83 1.74 -10.48
N HIS A 93 -7.53 2.81 -10.11
CA HIS A 93 -7.65 3.25 -8.71
C HIS A 93 -8.32 2.17 -7.84
N ARG A 94 -9.39 1.54 -8.32
CA ARG A 94 -10.03 0.45 -7.58
C ARG A 94 -9.10 -0.76 -7.42
N LEU A 95 -8.29 -1.05 -8.44
CA LEU A 95 -7.28 -2.11 -8.36
C LEU A 95 -6.24 -1.81 -7.28
N SER A 96 -5.67 -0.59 -7.21
CA SER A 96 -4.70 -0.28 -6.15
C SER A 96 -5.28 -0.40 -4.74
N VAL A 97 -6.55 -0.01 -4.56
CA VAL A 97 -7.25 -0.19 -3.26
C VAL A 97 -7.34 -1.67 -2.89
N TYR A 98 -7.73 -2.55 -3.82
CA TYR A 98 -7.80 -3.98 -3.55
C TYR A 98 -6.42 -4.61 -3.32
N VAL A 99 -5.40 -4.21 -4.07
CA VAL A 99 -4.03 -4.68 -3.86
C VAL A 99 -3.54 -4.29 -2.47
N ASN A 100 -3.73 -3.04 -2.05
CA ASN A 100 -3.33 -2.61 -0.70
C ASN A 100 -4.13 -3.31 0.41
N GLY A 101 -5.42 -3.59 0.17
CA GLY A 101 -6.23 -4.42 1.05
C GLY A 101 -5.70 -5.86 1.18
N ALA A 102 -5.28 -6.46 0.07
CA ALA A 102 -4.67 -7.80 0.07
C ALA A 102 -3.31 -7.81 0.80
N GLU A 103 -2.47 -6.78 0.59
CA GLU A 103 -1.20 -6.62 1.33
C GLU A 103 -1.45 -6.55 2.84
N LEU A 104 -2.47 -5.80 3.26
CA LEU A 104 -2.87 -5.70 4.66
C LEU A 104 -3.32 -7.06 5.24
N LEU A 105 -4.14 -7.81 4.52
CA LEU A 105 -4.59 -9.14 4.95
C LEU A 105 -3.41 -10.11 5.06
N ALA A 106 -2.51 -10.12 4.08
CA ALA A 106 -1.31 -10.95 4.11
C ALA A 106 -0.40 -10.59 5.30
N ALA A 107 -0.17 -9.30 5.56
CA ALA A 107 0.58 -8.83 6.72
C ALA A 107 -0.08 -9.26 8.05
N LEU A 108 -1.41 -9.17 8.15
CA LEU A 108 -2.16 -9.61 9.34
C LEU A 108 -2.03 -11.12 9.56
N VAL A 109 -2.13 -11.93 8.50
CA VAL A 109 -1.95 -13.39 8.58
C VAL A 109 -0.54 -13.74 9.03
N LEU A 110 0.49 -13.04 8.54
CA LEU A 110 1.86 -13.24 8.99
C LEU A 110 2.02 -12.91 10.47
N LEU A 111 1.43 -11.81 10.94
CA LEU A 111 1.45 -11.42 12.36
C LEU A 111 0.75 -12.44 13.26
N LEU A 112 -0.43 -12.92 12.86
CA LEU A 112 -1.17 -13.92 13.64
C LEU A 112 -0.43 -15.26 13.70
N ARG A 113 0.24 -15.67 12.61
CA ARG A 113 1.05 -16.89 12.59
C ARG A 113 2.31 -16.81 13.43
N THR A 114 2.84 -15.62 13.70
CA THR A 114 4.04 -15.46 14.54
C THR A 114 3.74 -15.21 16.00
N ALA A 115 2.52 -14.77 16.32
CA ALA A 115 2.08 -14.51 17.69
C ALA A 115 1.65 -15.79 18.45
N VAL A 116 1.44 -16.90 17.74
CA VAL A 116 1.10 -18.23 18.26
C VAL A 116 2.32 -19.13 18.17
#